data_AF-A0A895YN27-F1
#
_entry.id   AF-A0A895YN27-F1
#
_cell.length_a   1.000
_cell.length_b   1.000
_cell.length_c   1.000
_cell.angle_alpha   90.00
_cell.angle_beta   90.00
_cell.angle_gamma   90.00
#
_symmetry.space_group_name_H-M   'P 1'
#
loop_
_entity.id
_entity.type
_entity.pdbx_description
1 polymer ?
#
loop_
_entity_poly.entity_id
_entity_poly.type
_entity_poly.pdbx_seq_one_letter_code
_entity_poly.pdbx_strand_id
1 'polypeptide(L)'
;MKQWRDELDRLDAAGGTRRVIAAAVGLVVLATSGWVVGAALVTDHTAIAAPPTVGVGSAGSPRMAGPVPELAPAGQPRGLQPLADPGQQQAGPPGTAGRSGDGATGDSGSSTSTPGSGGTNGGSGRISLGYYPGWVSYSPSQIDYSPWTHIGHFGIYPQTDGGLRFGNLSRGDLTPAVQAAHAAGTQIYLVIGSEGMREEFMGATRDRNRAGFVREIVSLAASHGYDGIEIDWSDPVDADRFTALIRDLRTEINSSAPGLALTFSAVSGLLAPSLAGRLHQHVDYIHLMSYWSDGSDQFGLYRDAGVPAAKLVIGIGFYQDGYYDTTPSRVQSKVDLSVARGAAGVTAWSFQHLDGGWNDPRLAPLRTFAGG
;
A
#
# COMPACT_ATOMS: atom_id res chain seq x y z
N MET A 1 -14.99 -9.23 3.68
CA MET A 1 -14.09 -9.59 4.80
C MET A 1 -14.55 -10.75 5.68
N LYS A 2 -15.83 -10.86 6.11
CA LYS A 2 -16.33 -12.06 6.84
C LYS A 2 -16.25 -13.35 5.99
N GLN A 3 -16.49 -13.23 4.69
CA GLN A 3 -16.52 -14.34 3.73
C GLN A 3 -15.16 -15.03 3.53
N TRP A 4 -14.03 -14.32 3.66
CA TRP A 4 -12.68 -14.91 3.52
C TRP A 4 -12.23 -15.65 4.79
N ARG A 5 -12.66 -15.16 5.95
CA ARG A 5 -12.41 -15.79 7.25
C ARG A 5 -13.19 -17.11 7.37
N ASP A 6 -14.47 -17.08 6.99
CA ASP A 6 -15.35 -18.25 6.99
C ASP A 6 -14.86 -19.36 6.02
N GLU A 7 -14.13 -19.00 4.94
CA GLU A 7 -13.58 -19.95 3.97
C GLU A 7 -12.29 -20.60 4.46
N LEU A 8 -11.39 -19.84 5.10
CA LEU A 8 -10.17 -20.38 5.72
C LEU A 8 -10.51 -21.29 6.92
N ASP A 9 -11.44 -20.87 7.77
CA ASP A 9 -11.91 -21.66 8.91
C ASP A 9 -12.60 -22.97 8.48
N ARG A 10 -13.30 -22.96 7.33
CA ARG A 10 -13.89 -24.18 6.73
C ARG A 10 -12.83 -25.16 6.25
N LEU A 11 -11.74 -24.67 5.67
CA LEU A 11 -10.66 -25.52 5.13
C LEU A 11 -9.84 -26.16 6.25
N ASP A 12 -9.65 -25.44 7.37
CA ASP A 12 -9.00 -25.97 8.57
C ASP A 12 -9.87 -27.00 9.31
N ALA A 13 -11.20 -26.76 9.39
CA ALA A 13 -12.14 -27.70 10.02
C ALA A 13 -12.31 -29.02 9.25
N ALA A 14 -11.94 -29.06 7.97
CA ALA A 14 -12.07 -30.25 7.10
C ALA A 14 -10.87 -31.22 7.18
N GLY A 15 -9.82 -30.93 7.96
CA GLY A 15 -8.75 -31.88 8.24
C GLY A 15 -7.86 -32.26 7.05
N GLY A 16 -7.78 -31.41 6.02
CA GLY A 16 -7.01 -31.66 4.79
C GLY A 16 -5.51 -31.48 4.98
N THR A 17 -4.75 -32.56 4.84
CA THR A 17 -3.28 -32.61 4.92
C THR A 17 -2.62 -31.63 3.96
N ARG A 18 -1.58 -30.91 4.42
CA ARG A 18 -0.70 -30.02 3.62
C ARG A 18 -0.08 -30.77 2.42
N ARG A 19 -0.76 -30.77 1.26
CA ARG A 19 -0.19 -31.16 -0.04
C ARG A 19 -0.82 -30.35 -1.16
N VAL A 20 -0.03 -29.42 -1.70
CA VAL A 20 -0.04 -28.86 -3.07
C VAL A 20 -1.38 -28.86 -3.80
N ILE A 21 -2.03 -27.69 -3.94
CA ILE A 21 -2.83 -27.37 -5.12
C ILE A 21 -2.55 -25.91 -5.53
N ALA A 22 -1.56 -25.76 -6.41
CA ALA A 22 -1.52 -24.66 -7.36
C ALA A 22 -2.36 -25.07 -8.58
N ALA A 23 -3.68 -24.83 -8.55
CA ALA A 23 -4.60 -24.89 -9.70
C ALA A 23 -6.05 -24.68 -9.24
N ALA A 24 -6.44 -23.46 -8.88
CA ALA A 24 -7.86 -23.09 -8.75
C ALA A 24 -8.06 -21.57 -8.90
N VAL A 25 -7.45 -20.96 -9.92
CA VAL A 25 -7.85 -19.63 -10.40
C VAL A 25 -7.91 -19.73 -11.91
N GLY A 26 -9.09 -20.12 -12.41
CA GLY A 26 -9.29 -20.30 -13.85
C GLY A 26 -10.50 -21.14 -14.25
N LEU A 27 -11.61 -21.10 -13.49
CA LEU A 27 -12.88 -21.66 -13.99
C LEU A 27 -14.11 -21.10 -13.28
N VAL A 28 -14.28 -19.77 -13.22
CA VAL A 28 -15.61 -19.15 -13.01
C VAL A 28 -15.72 -17.85 -13.82
N VAL A 29 -15.47 -17.92 -15.12
CA VAL A 29 -16.02 -16.97 -16.11
C VAL A 29 -16.13 -17.74 -17.43
N LEU A 30 -17.28 -18.36 -17.68
CA LEU A 30 -17.88 -18.66 -18.99
C LEU A 30 -19.10 -19.57 -18.78
N ALA A 31 -20.21 -18.97 -18.37
CA ALA A 31 -21.53 -19.59 -18.48
C ALA A 31 -22.61 -18.53 -18.69
N THR A 32 -22.40 -17.62 -19.65
CA THR A 32 -23.46 -16.78 -20.23
C THR A 32 -23.13 -16.42 -21.68
N SER A 33 -22.95 -17.42 -22.54
CA SER A 33 -23.20 -17.28 -23.99
C SER A 33 -23.13 -18.67 -24.62
N GLY A 34 -24.26 -19.17 -25.08
CA GLY A 34 -24.33 -20.47 -25.74
C GLY A 34 -23.60 -20.44 -27.08
N TRP A 35 -22.55 -21.24 -27.21
CA TRP A 35 -22.09 -21.84 -28.46
C TRP A 35 -21.43 -23.19 -28.12
N VAL A 36 -21.96 -24.25 -28.74
CA VAL A 36 -21.43 -25.61 -28.68
C VAL A 36 -20.22 -25.70 -29.60
N VAL A 37 -19.06 -26.13 -29.08
CA VAL A 37 -17.99 -26.74 -29.89
C VAL A 37 -17.45 -27.94 -29.12
N GLY A 38 -17.43 -29.09 -29.79
CA GLY A 38 -17.23 -30.42 -29.21
C GLY A 38 -15.83 -30.68 -28.68
N ALA A 39 -15.79 -31.48 -27.61
CA ALA A 39 -14.59 -32.09 -27.06
C ALA A 39 -14.26 -33.39 -27.80
N ALA A 40 -12.98 -33.63 -28.02
CA ALA A 40 -12.43 -34.98 -28.24
C ALA A 40 -11.21 -35.13 -27.33
N LEU A 41 -11.33 -35.95 -26.29
CA LEU A 41 -10.18 -36.50 -25.59
C LEU A 41 -10.48 -37.96 -25.25
N VAL A 42 -9.57 -38.80 -25.72
CA VAL A 42 -9.60 -40.26 -25.69
C VAL A 42 -9.32 -40.77 -24.27
N THR A 43 -9.99 -41.88 -23.97
CA THR A 43 -10.08 -42.68 -22.74
C THR A 43 -8.75 -43.29 -22.27
N ASP A 44 -8.60 -43.48 -20.95
CA ASP A 44 -8.38 -44.83 -20.42
C ASP A 44 -8.84 -44.98 -18.95
N HIS A 45 -9.16 -46.23 -18.60
CA HIS A 45 -10.03 -46.72 -17.54
C HIS A 45 -9.37 -46.88 -16.16
N THR A 46 -10.16 -46.74 -15.09
CA THR A 46 -10.30 -47.78 -14.04
C THR A 46 -11.49 -47.45 -13.12
N ALA A 47 -12.31 -48.47 -12.86
CA ALA A 47 -13.60 -48.40 -12.19
C ALA A 47 -13.51 -48.73 -10.68
N ILE A 48 -14.26 -48.02 -9.84
CA ILE A 48 -14.71 -48.50 -8.51
C ILE A 48 -16.16 -48.02 -8.27
N ALA A 49 -16.96 -48.90 -7.64
CA ALA A 49 -18.41 -49.03 -7.65
C ALA A 49 -19.26 -47.93 -6.96
N ALA A 50 -20.52 -47.83 -7.40
CA ALA A 50 -21.58 -47.01 -6.82
C ALA A 50 -22.46 -47.78 -5.81
N PRO A 51 -22.96 -47.14 -4.74
CA PRO A 51 -24.07 -47.64 -3.91
C PRO A 51 -25.44 -47.09 -4.40
N PRO A 52 -26.58 -47.67 -3.95
CA PRO A 52 -27.80 -47.77 -4.75
C PRO A 52 -28.72 -46.54 -4.70
N THR A 53 -29.50 -46.39 -5.77
CA THR A 53 -30.64 -45.48 -5.93
C THR A 53 -31.82 -45.89 -5.04
N VAL A 54 -32.35 -44.95 -4.26
CA VAL A 54 -33.69 -45.03 -3.62
C VAL A 54 -34.62 -44.05 -4.33
N GLY A 55 -35.81 -44.56 -4.68
CA GLY A 55 -36.74 -43.98 -5.63
C GLY A 55 -37.52 -42.75 -5.18
N VAL A 56 -38.07 -42.09 -6.21
CA VAL A 56 -38.93 -40.91 -6.15
C VAL A 56 -40.33 -41.33 -5.68
N GLY A 57 -40.80 -40.74 -4.58
CA GLY A 57 -42.18 -40.85 -4.09
C GLY A 57 -42.81 -39.46 -3.96
N SER A 58 -43.87 -39.24 -4.74
CA SER A 58 -44.77 -38.08 -4.73
C SER A 58 -45.65 -38.08 -3.47
N ALA A 59 -45.74 -36.96 -2.74
CA ALA A 59 -46.93 -36.57 -1.98
C ALA A 59 -46.86 -35.11 -1.45
N GLY A 60 -47.86 -34.31 -1.83
CA GLY A 60 -48.61 -33.44 -0.90
C GLY A 60 -48.02 -32.10 -0.46
N SER A 61 -48.50 -31.01 -1.06
CA SER A 61 -48.45 -29.66 -0.47
C SER A 61 -49.33 -29.54 0.78
N PRO A 62 -48.96 -28.67 1.73
CA PRO A 62 -49.95 -27.83 2.40
C PRO A 62 -49.64 -26.33 2.23
N ARG A 63 -50.73 -25.57 2.08
CA ARG A 63 -50.78 -24.11 1.91
C ARG A 63 -50.55 -23.37 3.25
N MET A 64 -49.77 -22.29 3.13
CA MET A 64 -49.94 -20.94 3.69
C MET A 64 -50.00 -20.72 5.21
N ALA A 65 -49.00 -19.98 5.70
CA ALA A 65 -49.17 -18.98 6.76
C ALA A 65 -48.26 -17.76 6.51
N GLY A 66 -48.88 -16.61 6.23
CA GLY A 66 -48.49 -15.24 6.63
C GLY A 66 -47.18 -14.59 6.13
N PRO A 67 -47.20 -13.30 5.73
CA PRO A 67 -46.00 -12.58 5.33
C PRO A 67 -45.12 -12.19 6.54
N VAL A 68 -43.81 -12.36 6.41
CA VAL A 68 -42.80 -11.90 7.38
C VAL A 68 -42.45 -10.44 7.07
N PRO A 69 -42.38 -9.54 8.07
CA PRO A 69 -42.34 -8.09 7.85
C PRO A 69 -41.00 -7.58 7.32
N GLU A 70 -41.12 -6.54 6.49
CA GLU A 70 -40.07 -5.72 5.91
C GLU A 70 -39.35 -4.89 7.00
N LEU A 71 -38.03 -5.03 7.09
CA LEU A 71 -37.20 -4.23 7.99
C LEU A 71 -36.95 -2.86 7.36
N ALA A 72 -37.47 -1.82 8.01
CA ALA A 72 -37.29 -0.42 7.66
C ALA A 72 -35.81 0.02 7.74
N PRO A 73 -35.37 0.96 6.87
CA PRO A 73 -34.00 1.45 6.86
C PRO A 73 -33.68 2.30 8.10
N ALA A 74 -32.49 2.08 8.66
CA ALA A 74 -31.94 2.86 9.77
C ALA A 74 -31.81 4.34 9.40
N GLY A 75 -32.27 5.20 10.29
CA GLY A 75 -32.41 6.64 10.10
C GLY A 75 -31.09 7.40 9.96
N GLN A 76 -31.17 8.49 9.21
CA GLN A 76 -30.14 9.53 9.11
C GLN A 76 -29.88 10.20 10.48
N PRO A 77 -28.62 10.53 10.83
CA PRO A 77 -28.37 11.49 11.89
C PRO A 77 -28.76 12.90 11.42
N ARG A 78 -29.54 13.57 12.27
CA ARG A 78 -30.06 14.93 12.13
C ARG A 78 -28.95 15.96 11.91
N GLY A 79 -29.26 16.92 11.05
CA GLY A 79 -28.41 18.06 10.74
C GLY A 79 -28.13 18.98 11.94
N LEU A 80 -26.93 19.54 11.93
CA LEU A 80 -26.58 20.75 12.64
C LEU A 80 -26.50 21.87 11.60
N GLN A 81 -27.42 22.83 11.71
CA GLN A 81 -27.35 24.11 11.00
C GLN A 81 -26.50 25.12 11.80
N PRO A 82 -25.99 26.16 11.13
CA PRO A 82 -24.74 26.84 11.49
C PRO A 82 -24.91 27.90 12.58
N LEU A 83 -23.88 28.08 13.41
CA LEU A 83 -23.75 29.26 14.26
C LEU A 83 -23.13 30.41 13.47
N ALA A 84 -23.77 31.56 13.63
CA ALA A 84 -23.58 32.78 12.88
C ALA A 84 -22.27 33.52 13.22
N ASP A 85 -21.77 34.19 12.18
CA ASP A 85 -20.79 35.27 12.17
C ASP A 85 -21.30 36.51 12.92
N PRO A 86 -20.42 37.20 13.66
CA PRO A 86 -20.51 38.65 13.76
C PRO A 86 -19.21 39.33 13.32
N GLY A 87 -19.23 39.90 12.11
CA GLY A 87 -19.25 41.35 11.97
C GLY A 87 -17.91 42.08 12.07
N GLN A 88 -17.32 42.29 10.89
CA GLN A 88 -16.58 43.48 10.42
C GLN A 88 -16.37 44.66 11.40
N GLN A 89 -15.13 45.12 11.50
CA GLN A 89 -14.81 46.56 11.52
C GLN A 89 -13.46 46.87 10.86
N GLN A 90 -13.43 48.00 10.17
CA GLN A 90 -12.50 48.45 9.14
C GLN A 90 -11.26 49.19 9.67
N ALA A 91 -10.17 49.05 8.90
CA ALA A 91 -9.15 50.03 8.44
C ALA A 91 -8.67 51.23 9.28
N GLY A 92 -7.33 51.41 9.30
CA GLY A 92 -6.64 52.71 9.44
C GLY A 92 -5.12 52.62 9.73
N PRO A 93 -4.20 53.21 8.92
CA PRO A 93 -2.72 53.18 9.06
C PRO A 93 -2.15 54.55 9.54
N PRO A 94 -0.85 54.93 9.39
CA PRO A 94 0.46 54.25 9.37
C PRO A 94 1.46 54.84 10.42
N GLY A 95 2.68 54.29 10.54
CA GLY A 95 3.77 54.91 11.32
C GLY A 95 5.16 54.55 10.81
N THR A 96 5.85 55.54 10.22
CA THR A 96 7.19 55.50 9.63
C THR A 96 8.30 55.89 10.60
N ALA A 97 9.55 55.62 10.18
CA ALA A 97 10.85 56.12 10.65
C ALA A 97 11.50 55.30 11.79
N GLY A 98 12.80 55.00 11.78
CA GLY A 98 13.88 55.64 11.04
C GLY A 98 15.15 54.79 10.92
N ARG A 99 16.05 55.40 10.16
CA ARG A 99 17.27 54.94 9.51
C ARG A 99 18.50 55.03 10.43
N SER A 100 19.58 54.35 10.01
CA SER A 100 21.04 54.66 10.11
C SER A 100 21.78 53.44 10.66
N GLY A 101 22.65 52.77 9.88
CA GLY A 101 24.00 53.20 9.45
C GLY A 101 24.99 52.45 10.36
N ASP A 102 26.16 51.93 10.00
CA ASP A 102 27.05 51.83 8.84
C ASP A 102 27.82 50.50 9.09
N GLY A 103 28.36 49.75 8.14
CA GLY A 103 29.41 50.10 7.18
C GLY A 103 30.54 49.05 7.26
N ALA A 104 31.29 48.92 6.17
CA ALA A 104 32.57 48.18 6.00
C ALA A 104 32.53 46.64 5.92
N THR A 105 33.28 45.90 5.09
CA THR A 105 33.95 46.01 3.76
C THR A 105 34.80 44.73 3.61
N GLY A 106 34.93 44.21 2.37
CA GLY A 106 35.98 43.26 1.96
C GLY A 106 35.61 41.78 2.08
N ASP A 107 36.05 40.86 1.24
CA ASP A 107 36.80 40.88 -0.02
C ASP A 107 36.66 39.46 -0.63
N SER A 108 36.68 39.39 -1.97
CA SER A 108 37.06 38.30 -2.88
C SER A 108 37.03 36.82 -2.45
N GLY A 109 36.35 36.01 -3.28
CA GLY A 109 36.51 34.55 -3.24
C GLY A 109 35.67 33.80 -4.28
N SER A 110 35.91 34.07 -5.57
CA SER A 110 35.40 33.24 -6.67
C SER A 110 35.97 31.83 -6.55
N SER A 111 35.11 30.83 -6.36
CA SER A 111 35.42 29.45 -6.74
C SER A 111 34.15 28.78 -7.26
N THR A 112 34.21 28.47 -8.55
CA THR A 112 33.22 27.75 -9.33
C THR A 112 33.30 26.28 -8.92
N SER A 113 32.28 25.78 -8.21
CA SER A 113 32.12 24.33 -7.99
C SER A 113 31.18 23.75 -9.04
N THR A 114 31.78 23.00 -9.96
CA THR A 114 31.08 22.06 -10.86
C THR A 114 30.29 21.04 -10.02
N PRO A 115 29.06 20.63 -10.39
CA PRO A 115 28.38 19.52 -9.72
C PRO A 115 29.12 18.22 -10.04
N GLY A 116 29.82 17.70 -9.03
CA GLY A 116 30.45 16.39 -9.07
C GLY A 116 29.39 15.29 -9.08
N SER A 117 29.51 14.42 -10.09
CA SER A 117 29.00 13.06 -10.21
C SER A 117 28.40 12.44 -8.94
N GLY A 118 27.16 11.97 -9.07
CA GLY A 118 26.44 11.22 -8.04
C GLY A 118 27.24 10.04 -7.52
N GLY A 119 27.72 10.18 -6.28
CA GLY A 119 28.20 9.07 -5.49
C GLY A 119 27.02 8.24 -5.02
N THR A 120 26.89 7.04 -5.57
CA THR A 120 26.13 5.97 -4.95
C THR A 120 26.78 5.63 -3.62
N ASN A 121 26.19 6.06 -2.51
CA ASN A 121 26.56 5.56 -1.19
C ASN A 121 26.20 4.06 -1.13
N GLY A 122 27.19 3.23 -1.45
CA GLY A 122 27.17 1.78 -1.34
C GLY A 122 27.24 1.27 0.11
N GLY A 123 26.45 1.85 1.00
CA GLY A 123 25.99 1.18 2.21
C GLY A 123 24.52 0.86 1.99
N SER A 124 24.17 -0.41 1.75
CA SER A 124 22.77 -0.81 1.67
C SER A 124 22.15 -0.68 3.07
N GLY A 125 21.72 0.55 3.41
CA GLY A 125 21.01 0.83 4.65
C GLY A 125 19.74 -0.01 4.71
N ARG A 126 19.46 -0.56 5.89
CA ARG A 126 18.25 -1.34 6.14
C ARG A 126 17.02 -0.45 6.00
N ILE A 127 15.95 -0.96 5.38
CA ILE A 127 14.67 -0.26 5.29
C ILE A 127 13.88 -0.49 6.57
N SER A 128 13.63 0.57 7.34
CA SER A 128 12.54 0.64 8.31
C SER A 128 11.57 1.70 7.82
N LEU A 129 10.41 1.31 7.30
CA LEU A 129 9.39 2.23 6.77
C LEU A 129 8.19 2.30 7.70
N GLY A 130 7.69 3.51 7.99
CA GLY A 130 6.42 3.73 8.69
C GLY A 130 5.42 4.47 7.82
N TYR A 131 4.17 3.99 7.73
CA TYR A 131 3.13 4.70 6.99
C TYR A 131 2.55 5.87 7.81
N TYR A 132 2.51 7.05 7.18
CA TYR A 132 1.90 8.30 7.64
C TYR A 132 0.65 8.61 6.79
N PRO A 133 -0.54 8.15 7.21
CA PRO A 133 -1.77 8.45 6.51
C PRO A 133 -2.28 9.86 6.81
N GLY A 134 -2.78 10.57 5.80
CA GLY A 134 -3.28 11.94 5.95
C GLY A 134 -4.48 12.12 6.88
N TRP A 135 -5.09 11.02 7.36
CA TRP A 135 -6.18 11.05 8.33
C TRP A 135 -5.72 10.98 9.80
N VAL A 136 -4.41 10.82 10.07
CA VAL A 136 -3.92 10.88 11.45
C VAL A 136 -3.72 12.33 11.89
N SER A 137 -3.91 12.60 13.18
CA SER A 137 -3.87 13.98 13.72
C SER A 137 -2.47 14.52 13.98
N TYR A 138 -1.41 13.76 13.69
CA TYR A 138 -0.04 14.20 13.85
C TYR A 138 0.34 15.17 12.74
N SER A 139 0.86 16.35 13.08
CA SER A 139 1.60 17.17 12.12
C SER A 139 2.97 16.54 11.85
N PRO A 140 3.62 16.83 10.71
CA PRO A 140 4.93 16.26 10.39
C PRO A 140 6.00 16.51 11.45
N SER A 141 5.94 17.63 12.16
CA SER A 141 6.85 18.00 13.26
C SER A 141 6.61 17.24 14.57
N GLN A 142 5.45 16.57 14.71
CA GLN A 142 5.12 15.77 15.89
C GLN A 142 5.53 14.31 15.73
N ILE A 143 6.01 13.89 14.54
CA ILE A 143 6.42 12.52 14.27
C ILE A 143 7.75 12.22 14.98
N ASP A 144 7.82 11.11 15.71
CA ASP A 144 9.10 10.54 16.14
C ASP A 144 9.69 9.73 14.98
N TYR A 145 10.72 10.31 14.35
CA TYR A 145 11.41 9.72 13.22
C TYR A 145 12.45 8.65 13.61
N SER A 146 12.81 8.53 14.89
CA SER A 146 13.86 7.59 15.34
C SER A 146 13.66 6.11 14.98
N PRO A 147 12.43 5.57 14.82
CA PRO A 147 12.23 4.20 14.37
C PRO A 147 12.31 4.01 12.84
N TRP A 148 12.44 5.09 12.07
CA TRP A 148 12.18 5.09 10.63
C TRP A 148 13.39 5.59 9.83
N THR A 149 13.67 4.88 8.75
CA THR A 149 14.58 5.33 7.68
C THR A 149 13.77 5.89 6.50
N HIS A 150 12.52 5.46 6.37
CA HIS A 150 11.59 5.85 5.33
C HIS A 150 10.20 6.12 5.90
N ILE A 151 9.45 7.03 5.28
CA ILE A 151 8.04 7.29 5.56
C ILE A 151 7.21 7.04 4.30
N GLY A 152 6.11 6.31 4.42
CA GLY A 152 5.11 6.22 3.35
C GLY A 152 4.02 7.27 3.57
N HIS A 153 4.03 8.36 2.79
CA HIS A 153 3.03 9.44 2.91
C HIS A 153 1.77 9.09 2.09
N PHE A 154 0.68 8.82 2.80
CA PHE A 154 -0.47 8.09 2.26
C PHE A 154 -1.73 8.95 2.23
N GLY A 155 -2.40 9.03 1.08
CA GLY A 155 -3.67 9.75 0.95
C GLY A 155 -3.99 10.36 -0.41
N ILE A 156 -3.21 10.03 -1.44
CA ILE A 156 -3.46 10.40 -2.83
C ILE A 156 -3.94 9.17 -3.60
N TYR A 157 -4.97 9.37 -4.42
CA TYR A 157 -5.72 8.29 -5.04
C TYR A 157 -5.84 8.47 -6.55
N PRO A 158 -5.83 7.37 -7.34
CA PRO A 158 -6.13 7.45 -8.76
C PRO A 158 -7.57 7.93 -9.01
N GLN A 159 -7.79 8.48 -10.20
CA GLN A 159 -9.11 8.71 -10.76
C GLN A 159 -9.30 7.90 -12.04
N THR A 160 -10.55 7.55 -12.36
CA THR A 160 -10.87 6.71 -13.53
C THR A 160 -10.53 7.35 -14.88
N ASP A 161 -10.31 8.67 -14.91
CA ASP A 161 -9.89 9.45 -16.08
C ASP A 161 -8.37 9.55 -16.25
N GLY A 162 -7.59 9.00 -15.32
CA GLY A 162 -6.12 9.10 -15.32
C GLY A 162 -5.57 10.26 -14.51
N GLY A 163 -6.40 11.01 -13.78
CA GLY A 163 -5.98 12.04 -12.84
C GLY A 163 -5.61 11.51 -11.45
N LEU A 164 -5.12 12.41 -10.59
CA LEU A 164 -4.96 12.18 -9.15
C LEU A 164 -5.95 12.98 -8.31
N ARG A 165 -6.58 12.30 -7.36
CA ARG A 165 -7.42 12.91 -6.33
C ARG A 165 -6.69 12.99 -5.00
N PHE A 166 -6.68 14.19 -4.44
CA PHE A 166 -6.28 14.49 -3.08
C PHE A 166 -7.41 14.06 -2.14
N GLY A 167 -7.27 12.90 -1.50
CA GLY A 167 -8.30 12.33 -0.66
C GLY A 167 -8.17 12.78 0.79
N ASN A 168 -7.20 12.18 1.48
CA ASN A 168 -6.90 12.49 2.89
C ASN A 168 -5.70 13.42 3.06
N LEU A 169 -5.10 13.84 1.95
CA LEU A 169 -4.06 14.86 1.90
C LEU A 169 -4.54 16.01 1.03
N SER A 170 -3.98 17.19 1.27
CA SER A 170 -4.08 18.36 0.40
C SER A 170 -2.71 18.65 -0.25
N ARG A 171 -2.69 19.51 -1.28
CA ARG A 171 -1.42 19.99 -1.86
C ARG A 171 -0.53 20.71 -0.86
N GLY A 172 -1.14 21.37 0.13
CA GLY A 172 -0.43 22.08 1.19
C GLY A 172 0.32 21.16 2.16
N ASP A 173 -0.07 19.88 2.25
CA ASP A 173 0.52 18.92 3.20
C ASP A 173 1.80 18.27 2.67
N LEU A 174 2.00 18.27 1.35
CA LEU A 174 3.07 17.50 0.71
C LEU A 174 4.46 18.00 1.06
N THR A 175 4.76 19.28 0.76
CA THR A 175 6.11 19.84 1.00
C THR A 175 6.47 19.92 2.49
N PRO A 176 5.57 20.30 3.42
CA PRO A 176 5.89 20.27 4.84
C PRO A 176 6.22 18.86 5.37
N ALA A 177 5.52 17.83 4.90
CA ALA A 177 5.84 16.44 5.26
C ALA A 177 7.24 16.03 4.77
N VAL A 178 7.57 16.38 3.53
CA VAL A 178 8.89 16.12 2.95
C VAL A 178 10.01 16.82 3.73
N GLN A 179 9.84 18.12 3.99
CA GLN A 179 10.84 18.90 4.72
C GLN A 179 11.09 18.38 6.13
N ALA A 180 10.03 17.96 6.84
CA ALA A 180 10.17 17.40 8.18
C ALA A 180 10.92 16.06 8.18
N ALA A 181 10.61 15.16 7.25
CA ALA A 181 11.30 13.89 7.10
C ALA A 181 12.79 14.10 6.77
N HIS A 182 13.09 14.97 5.81
CA HIS A 182 14.47 15.29 5.42
C HIS A 182 15.26 15.94 6.55
N ALA A 183 14.65 16.84 7.34
CA ALA A 183 15.28 17.44 8.51
C ALA A 183 15.65 16.40 9.58
N ALA A 184 14.94 15.27 9.62
CA ALA A 184 15.25 14.12 10.48
C ALA A 184 16.17 13.07 9.80
N GLY A 185 16.66 13.32 8.59
CA GLY A 185 17.48 12.37 7.82
C GLY A 185 16.71 11.15 7.32
N THR A 186 15.39 11.23 7.23
CA THR A 186 14.48 10.16 6.81
C THR A 186 14.00 10.40 5.38
N GLN A 187 13.99 9.35 4.56
CA GLN A 187 13.40 9.42 3.21
C GLN A 187 11.86 9.39 3.28
N ILE A 188 11.19 9.90 2.26
CA ILE A 188 9.73 9.89 2.20
C ILE A 188 9.22 9.54 0.81
N TYR A 189 8.30 8.58 0.75
CA TYR A 189 7.69 8.09 -0.48
C TYR A 189 6.25 8.55 -0.59
N LEU A 190 5.88 9.03 -1.77
CA LEU A 190 4.49 9.36 -2.08
C LEU A 190 3.73 8.07 -2.41
N VAL A 191 2.73 7.73 -1.60
CA VAL A 191 1.91 6.52 -1.83
C VAL A 191 0.67 6.88 -2.64
N ILE A 192 0.47 6.15 -3.74
CA ILE A 192 -0.68 6.27 -4.64
C ILE A 192 -1.54 5.02 -4.51
N GLY A 193 -2.78 5.18 -4.04
CA GLY A 193 -3.75 4.08 -3.92
C GLY A 193 -4.19 3.80 -2.49
N SER A 194 -4.97 2.74 -2.36
CA SER A 194 -5.54 2.18 -1.13
C SER A 194 -6.33 0.91 -1.47
N GLU A 195 -6.76 0.17 -0.44
CA GLU A 195 -7.83 -0.83 -0.57
C GLU A 195 -9.10 -0.19 -1.15
N GLY A 196 -9.82 -0.93 -2.00
CA GLY A 196 -11.13 -0.54 -2.53
C GLY A 196 -11.08 0.44 -3.70
N MET A 197 -9.96 0.49 -4.43
CA MET A 197 -9.73 1.42 -5.55
C MET A 197 -9.57 0.72 -6.90
N ARG A 198 -10.10 -0.51 -7.01
CA ARG A 198 -10.07 -1.30 -8.24
C ARG A 198 -10.54 -0.50 -9.46
N GLU A 199 -11.68 0.18 -9.39
CA GLU A 199 -12.25 0.86 -10.55
C GLU A 199 -11.39 2.04 -10.99
N GLU A 200 -10.91 2.82 -10.03
CA GLU A 200 -10.04 3.97 -10.23
C GLU A 200 -8.72 3.56 -10.89
N PHE A 201 -8.05 2.53 -10.35
CA PHE A 201 -6.84 2.00 -10.97
C PHE A 201 -7.13 1.42 -12.37
N MET A 202 -8.22 0.66 -12.54
CA MET A 202 -8.61 0.13 -13.85
C MET A 202 -8.93 1.20 -14.88
N GLY A 203 -9.40 2.39 -14.45
CA GLY A 203 -9.62 3.54 -15.31
C GLY A 203 -8.33 4.31 -15.60
N ALA A 204 -7.52 4.58 -14.58
CA ALA A 204 -6.26 5.32 -14.68
C ALA A 204 -5.22 4.59 -15.56
N THR A 205 -5.20 3.26 -15.50
CA THR A 205 -4.20 2.42 -16.22
C THR A 205 -4.62 1.99 -17.63
N ARG A 206 -5.78 2.46 -18.12
CA ARG A 206 -6.19 2.24 -19.52
C ARG A 206 -5.21 2.90 -20.47
N ASP A 207 -5.05 2.33 -21.67
CA ASP A 207 -4.01 2.77 -22.61
C ASP A 207 -4.08 4.27 -22.96
N ARG A 208 -5.29 4.81 -23.08
CA ARG A 208 -5.51 6.24 -23.32
C ARG A 208 -5.19 7.17 -22.13
N ASN A 209 -5.21 6.65 -20.90
CA ASN A 209 -5.06 7.44 -19.67
C ASN A 209 -3.68 7.27 -19.03
N ARG A 210 -3.06 6.08 -19.19
CA ARG A 210 -1.89 5.65 -18.42
C ARG A 210 -0.70 6.60 -18.56
N ALA A 211 -0.42 7.11 -19.77
CA ALA A 211 0.68 8.05 -19.98
C ALA A 211 0.45 9.42 -19.30
N GLY A 212 -0.80 9.85 -19.13
CA GLY A 212 -1.15 11.03 -18.34
C GLY A 212 -0.94 10.76 -16.85
N PHE A 213 -1.51 9.66 -16.37
CA PHE A 213 -1.44 9.22 -14.98
C PHE A 213 0.01 9.05 -14.48
N VAL A 214 0.85 8.38 -15.26
CA VAL A 214 2.28 8.17 -14.97
C VAL A 214 3.02 9.51 -14.82
N ARG A 215 2.84 10.42 -15.78
CA ARG A 215 3.48 11.75 -15.72
C ARG A 215 3.00 12.56 -14.53
N GLU A 216 1.71 12.49 -14.20
CA GLU A 216 1.17 13.21 -13.05
C GLU A 216 1.78 12.73 -11.73
N ILE A 217 1.89 11.40 -11.53
CA ILE A 217 2.52 10.82 -10.33
C ILE A 217 3.98 11.27 -10.22
N VAL A 218 4.77 11.10 -11.29
CA VAL A 218 6.20 11.41 -11.26
C VAL A 218 6.43 12.92 -11.09
N SER A 219 5.66 13.75 -11.80
CA SER A 219 5.75 15.20 -11.64
C SER A 219 5.38 15.64 -10.23
N LEU A 220 4.34 15.05 -9.62
CA LEU A 220 3.92 15.41 -8.27
C LEU A 220 5.00 15.04 -7.24
N ALA A 221 5.53 13.83 -7.32
CA ALA A 221 6.62 13.38 -6.44
C ALA A 221 7.87 14.27 -6.59
N ALA A 222 8.33 14.49 -7.81
CA ALA A 222 9.54 15.28 -8.09
C ALA A 222 9.39 16.75 -7.67
N SER A 223 8.25 17.40 -7.98
CA SER A 223 8.04 18.82 -7.69
C SER A 223 7.92 19.15 -6.20
N HIS A 224 7.49 18.19 -5.38
CA HIS A 224 7.42 18.34 -3.92
C HIS A 224 8.65 17.80 -3.19
N GLY A 225 9.61 17.20 -3.90
CA GLY A 225 10.87 16.73 -3.33
C GLY A 225 10.80 15.37 -2.65
N TYR A 226 9.84 14.52 -2.99
CA TYR A 226 9.81 13.14 -2.48
C TYR A 226 11.04 12.36 -2.94
N ASP A 227 11.42 11.34 -2.16
CA ASP A 227 12.54 10.44 -2.50
C ASP A 227 12.08 9.22 -3.30
N GLY A 228 10.77 8.99 -3.38
CA GLY A 228 10.22 7.86 -4.10
C GLY A 228 8.71 7.86 -4.22
N ILE A 229 8.22 6.86 -4.95
CA ILE A 229 6.82 6.59 -5.24
C ILE A 229 6.51 5.16 -4.81
N GLU A 230 5.35 4.97 -4.19
CA GLU A 230 4.79 3.65 -3.91
C GLU A 230 3.43 3.50 -4.58
N ILE A 231 3.23 2.39 -5.28
CA ILE A 231 1.90 2.00 -5.79
C ILE A 231 1.25 1.02 -4.82
N ASP A 232 0.13 1.42 -4.21
CA ASP A 232 -0.67 0.60 -3.32
C ASP A 232 -2.02 0.22 -3.98
N TRP A 233 -1.95 -0.66 -4.97
CA TRP A 233 -3.15 -1.24 -5.57
C TRP A 233 -3.58 -2.47 -4.77
N SER A 234 -4.22 -2.22 -3.63
CA SER A 234 -4.62 -3.23 -2.65
C SER A 234 -5.97 -3.91 -2.95
N ASP A 235 -6.17 -4.27 -4.22
CA ASP A 235 -7.25 -5.12 -4.74
C ASP A 235 -6.63 -6.19 -5.65
N PRO A 236 -7.33 -7.28 -6.03
CA PRO A 236 -6.79 -8.25 -6.98
C PRO A 236 -6.35 -7.57 -8.28
N VAL A 237 -5.04 -7.48 -8.51
CA VAL A 237 -4.50 -6.65 -9.60
C VAL A 237 -4.78 -7.27 -10.97
N ASP A 238 -5.10 -6.43 -11.95
CA ASP A 238 -5.01 -6.83 -13.35
C ASP A 238 -3.53 -6.88 -13.75
N ALA A 239 -3.04 -8.07 -14.08
CA ALA A 239 -1.61 -8.30 -14.26
C ALA A 239 -1.00 -7.49 -15.41
N ASP A 240 -1.73 -7.32 -16.51
CA ASP A 240 -1.25 -6.60 -17.69
C ASP A 240 -1.25 -5.09 -17.44
N ARG A 241 -2.33 -4.58 -16.83
CA ARG A 241 -2.44 -3.16 -16.44
C ARG A 241 -1.38 -2.77 -15.43
N PHE A 242 -1.16 -3.61 -14.41
CA PHE A 242 -0.15 -3.37 -13.40
C PHE A 242 1.27 -3.45 -13.98
N THR A 243 1.54 -4.45 -14.85
CA THR A 243 2.82 -4.56 -15.55
C THR A 243 3.14 -3.31 -16.38
N ALA A 244 2.16 -2.83 -17.16
CA ALA A 244 2.32 -1.64 -17.98
C ALA A 244 2.55 -0.40 -17.10
N LEU A 245 1.78 -0.23 -16.02
CA LEU A 245 1.95 0.87 -15.09
C LEU A 245 3.36 0.92 -14.49
N ILE A 246 3.86 -0.19 -13.94
CA ILE A 246 5.18 -0.23 -13.29
C ILE A 246 6.32 0.03 -14.29
N ARG A 247 6.21 -0.48 -15.52
CA ARG A 247 7.21 -0.23 -16.57
C ARG A 247 7.21 1.22 -17.04
N ASP A 248 6.04 1.80 -17.23
CA ASP A 248 5.91 3.19 -17.66
C ASP A 248 6.38 4.14 -16.56
N LEU A 249 6.05 3.88 -15.27
CA LEU A 249 6.58 4.63 -14.13
C LEU A 249 8.11 4.57 -14.07
N ARG A 250 8.72 3.36 -14.19
CA ARG A 250 10.18 3.25 -14.18
C ARG A 250 10.81 4.01 -15.35
N THR A 251 10.20 3.94 -16.53
CA THR A 251 10.69 4.66 -17.72
C THR A 251 10.63 6.17 -17.52
N GLU A 252 9.49 6.68 -17.04
CA GLU A 252 9.29 8.10 -16.77
C GLU A 252 10.28 8.58 -15.70
N ILE A 253 10.36 7.89 -14.56
CA ILE A 253 11.33 8.19 -13.48
C ILE A 253 12.75 8.28 -14.03
N ASN A 254 13.22 7.29 -14.79
CA ASN A 254 14.58 7.30 -15.33
C ASN A 254 14.83 8.48 -16.28
N SER A 255 13.79 8.98 -16.96
CA SER A 255 13.90 10.06 -17.93
C SER A 255 13.77 11.46 -17.32
N SER A 256 12.88 11.66 -16.34
CA SER A 256 12.49 12.98 -15.85
C SER A 256 12.81 13.19 -14.37
N ALA A 257 13.04 12.13 -13.60
CA ALA A 257 13.34 12.20 -12.16
C ALA A 257 14.22 11.01 -11.68
N PRO A 258 15.44 10.81 -12.25
CA PRO A 258 16.23 9.57 -12.09
C PRO A 258 16.71 9.25 -10.66
N GLY A 259 16.41 10.10 -9.68
CA GLY A 259 16.67 9.86 -8.25
C GLY A 259 15.49 9.27 -7.48
N LEU A 260 14.28 9.21 -8.05
CA LEU A 260 13.12 8.67 -7.35
C LEU A 260 13.19 7.14 -7.27
N ALA A 261 13.01 6.62 -6.06
CA ALA A 261 12.73 5.20 -5.87
C ALA A 261 11.31 4.86 -6.38
N LEU A 262 11.11 3.64 -6.84
CA LEU A 262 9.79 3.10 -7.18
C LEU A 262 9.56 1.80 -6.41
N THR A 263 8.43 1.72 -5.72
CA THR A 263 8.04 0.57 -4.90
C THR A 263 6.57 0.21 -5.13
N PHE A 264 6.14 -0.95 -4.65
CA PHE A 264 4.72 -1.28 -4.55
C PHE A 264 4.44 -2.21 -3.38
N SER A 265 3.18 -2.18 -2.92
CA SER A 265 2.67 -3.06 -1.88
C SER A 265 2.14 -4.37 -2.48
N ALA A 266 2.36 -5.48 -1.77
CA ALA A 266 2.05 -6.81 -2.28
C ALA A 266 1.62 -7.78 -1.16
N VAL A 267 0.57 -8.56 -1.42
CA VAL A 267 0.14 -9.71 -0.62
C VAL A 267 -0.27 -10.80 -1.61
N SER A 268 0.10 -12.05 -1.35
CA SER A 268 -0.03 -13.15 -2.32
C SER A 268 -1.47 -13.39 -2.81
N GLY A 269 -2.49 -12.98 -2.03
CA GLY A 269 -3.90 -13.06 -2.41
C GLY A 269 -4.39 -11.96 -3.36
N LEU A 270 -3.66 -10.83 -3.47
CA LEU A 270 -4.03 -9.68 -4.32
C LEU A 270 -3.06 -9.47 -5.47
N LEU A 271 -1.77 -9.75 -5.25
CA LEU A 271 -0.71 -9.68 -6.25
C LEU A 271 -0.01 -11.04 -6.30
N ALA A 272 -0.09 -11.71 -7.45
CA ALA A 272 0.50 -13.02 -7.61
C ALA A 272 2.05 -12.97 -7.48
N PRO A 273 2.68 -13.85 -6.69
CA PRO A 273 4.15 -13.86 -6.56
C PRO A 273 4.90 -13.94 -7.90
N SER A 274 4.37 -14.69 -8.88
CA SER A 274 4.96 -14.79 -10.22
C SER A 274 4.94 -13.48 -11.01
N LEU A 275 3.96 -12.60 -10.75
CA LEU A 275 3.93 -11.25 -11.32
C LEU A 275 5.03 -10.39 -10.71
N ALA A 276 5.17 -10.40 -9.38
CA ALA A 276 6.28 -9.72 -8.70
C ALA A 276 7.65 -10.23 -9.17
N GLY A 277 7.79 -11.54 -9.41
CA GLY A 277 8.98 -12.16 -9.99
C GLY A 277 9.37 -11.60 -11.37
N ARG A 278 8.40 -11.13 -12.17
CA ARG A 278 8.68 -10.46 -13.46
C ARG A 278 8.99 -8.98 -13.30
N LEU A 279 8.42 -8.34 -12.28
CA LEU A 279 8.45 -6.88 -12.09
C LEU A 279 9.55 -6.37 -11.17
N HIS A 280 10.17 -7.22 -10.34
CA HIS A 280 11.16 -6.78 -9.34
C HIS A 280 12.36 -6.03 -9.96
N GLN A 281 12.65 -6.23 -11.24
CA GLN A 281 13.71 -5.53 -11.98
C GLN A 281 13.38 -4.05 -12.26
N HIS A 282 12.12 -3.67 -12.16
CA HIS A 282 11.64 -2.31 -12.41
C HIS A 282 11.40 -1.51 -11.12
N VAL A 283 11.58 -2.11 -9.94
CA VAL A 283 11.29 -1.48 -8.64
C VAL A 283 12.47 -1.62 -7.71
N ASP A 284 12.61 -0.68 -6.79
CA ASP A 284 13.63 -0.66 -5.76
C ASP A 284 13.28 -1.66 -4.65
N TYR A 285 12.03 -1.65 -4.20
CA TYR A 285 11.51 -2.55 -3.16
C TYR A 285 10.08 -3.00 -3.43
N ILE A 286 9.68 -4.10 -2.80
CA ILE A 286 8.33 -4.64 -2.73
C ILE A 286 7.97 -4.78 -1.25
N HIS A 287 6.92 -4.06 -0.84
CA HIS A 287 6.46 -4.00 0.54
C HIS A 287 5.41 -5.10 0.77
N LEU A 288 5.79 -6.13 1.53
CA LEU A 288 4.93 -7.27 1.79
C LEU A 288 3.91 -6.94 2.88
N MET A 289 2.61 -7.04 2.58
CA MET A 289 1.55 -6.82 3.56
C MET A 289 1.29 -8.08 4.40
N SER A 290 2.31 -8.48 5.16
CA SER A 290 2.34 -9.72 5.95
C SER A 290 1.81 -9.57 7.38
N TYR A 291 0.67 -8.90 7.56
CA TYR A 291 0.22 -8.42 8.88
C TYR A 291 -0.38 -9.49 9.81
N TRP A 292 -0.88 -10.59 9.23
CA TRP A 292 -1.61 -11.64 9.96
C TRP A 292 -0.75 -12.80 10.46
N SER A 293 0.52 -12.84 10.06
CA SER A 293 1.45 -13.92 10.44
C SER A 293 2.84 -13.36 10.73
N ASP A 294 3.79 -14.25 11.04
CA ASP A 294 5.21 -13.91 11.20
C ASP A 294 5.88 -13.42 9.90
N GLY A 295 5.18 -13.54 8.75
CA GLY A 295 5.65 -13.12 7.43
C GLY A 295 6.54 -14.12 6.71
N SER A 296 6.93 -15.24 7.33
CA SER A 296 7.86 -16.21 6.74
C SER A 296 7.30 -16.86 5.48
N ASP A 297 6.04 -17.30 5.51
CA ASP A 297 5.40 -17.97 4.37
C ASP A 297 5.24 -17.02 3.18
N GLN A 298 4.79 -15.79 3.43
CA GLN A 298 4.64 -14.80 2.36
C GLN A 298 5.99 -14.44 1.75
N PHE A 299 7.01 -14.19 2.58
CA PHE A 299 8.37 -13.96 2.10
C PHE A 299 8.87 -15.12 1.22
N GLY A 300 8.66 -16.36 1.67
CA GLY A 300 9.01 -17.58 0.92
C GLY A 300 8.35 -17.63 -0.46
N LEU A 301 7.05 -17.37 -0.55
CA LEU A 301 6.32 -17.38 -1.83
C LEU A 301 6.90 -16.41 -2.86
N TYR A 302 7.25 -15.20 -2.45
CA TYR A 302 7.87 -14.21 -3.36
C TYR A 302 9.32 -14.58 -3.73
N ARG A 303 10.06 -15.18 -2.80
CA ARG A 303 11.41 -15.71 -3.09
C ARG A 303 11.37 -16.85 -4.09
N ASP A 304 10.46 -17.80 -3.92
CA ASP A 304 10.28 -18.95 -4.81
C ASP A 304 9.86 -18.50 -6.22
N ALA A 305 9.17 -17.37 -6.32
CA ALA A 305 8.84 -16.72 -7.59
C ALA A 305 10.00 -15.93 -8.23
N GLY A 306 11.18 -15.92 -7.60
CA GLY A 306 12.41 -15.32 -8.15
C GLY A 306 12.72 -13.90 -7.67
N VAL A 307 11.89 -13.27 -6.84
CA VAL A 307 12.16 -11.90 -6.33
C VAL A 307 13.36 -11.93 -5.40
N PRO A 308 14.46 -11.18 -5.63
CA PRO A 308 15.61 -11.11 -4.72
C PRO A 308 15.24 -10.76 -3.28
N ALA A 309 15.87 -11.37 -2.28
CA ALA A 309 15.61 -11.06 -0.87
C ALA A 309 15.82 -9.56 -0.57
N ALA A 310 16.90 -8.98 -1.12
CA ALA A 310 17.21 -7.55 -1.02
C ALA A 310 16.21 -6.62 -1.74
N LYS A 311 15.15 -7.14 -2.36
CA LYS A 311 14.01 -6.38 -2.89
C LYS A 311 12.77 -6.47 -2.00
N LEU A 312 12.74 -7.36 -1.01
CA LEU A 312 11.56 -7.60 -0.18
C LEU A 312 11.66 -6.87 1.15
N VAL A 313 10.59 -6.19 1.54
CA VAL A 313 10.44 -5.50 2.83
C VAL A 313 9.27 -6.15 3.58
N ILE A 314 9.52 -6.67 4.78
CA ILE A 314 8.55 -7.49 5.53
C ILE A 314 7.57 -6.60 6.31
N GLY A 315 6.27 -6.84 6.16
CA GLY A 315 5.23 -6.04 6.79
C GLY A 315 4.97 -6.36 8.25
N ILE A 316 4.86 -5.30 9.04
CA ILE A 316 4.42 -5.24 10.43
C ILE A 316 3.05 -4.56 10.46
N GLY A 317 2.04 -5.20 11.03
CA GLY A 317 0.71 -4.64 11.20
C GLY A 317 0.47 -4.24 12.65
N PHE A 318 0.51 -2.95 12.96
CA PHE A 318 0.25 -2.42 14.30
C PHE A 318 -1.21 -2.50 14.75
N TYR A 319 -2.09 -3.08 13.96
CA TYR A 319 -3.45 -3.38 14.34
C TYR A 319 -3.56 -4.13 15.68
N GLN A 320 -4.65 -3.86 16.38
CA GLN A 320 -5.09 -4.67 17.53
C GLN A 320 -5.92 -5.86 17.04
N ASP A 321 -6.11 -6.87 17.89
CA ASP A 321 -6.99 -8.04 17.73
C ASP A 321 -6.97 -8.77 16.37
N GLY A 322 -6.47 -10.02 16.38
CA GLY A 322 -6.45 -10.87 15.18
C GLY A 322 -5.28 -10.62 14.22
N TYR A 323 -4.35 -9.74 14.61
CA TYR A 323 -3.09 -9.47 13.90
C TYR A 323 -1.88 -10.02 14.65
N TYR A 324 -0.78 -10.21 13.93
CA TYR A 324 0.41 -10.82 14.50
C TYR A 324 1.15 -9.83 15.40
N ASP A 325 1.40 -8.59 14.96
CA ASP A 325 2.40 -7.69 15.58
C ASP A 325 1.90 -6.89 16.79
N THR A 326 1.20 -7.57 17.70
CA THR A 326 0.57 -6.96 18.88
C THR A 326 1.52 -6.72 20.05
N THR A 327 2.76 -7.24 20.00
CA THR A 327 3.75 -7.09 21.08
C THR A 327 5.13 -6.68 20.55
N PRO A 328 5.98 -6.05 21.38
CA PRO A 328 7.35 -5.73 20.99
C PRO A 328 8.16 -6.96 20.56
N SER A 329 7.96 -8.10 21.23
CA SER A 329 8.65 -9.35 20.88
C SER A 329 8.28 -9.90 19.50
N ARG A 330 7.03 -9.70 19.06
CA ARG A 330 6.58 -10.11 17.73
C ARG A 330 7.10 -9.18 16.64
N VAL A 331 7.14 -7.87 16.90
CA VAL A 331 7.83 -6.93 16.02
C VAL A 331 9.32 -7.26 15.90
N GLN A 332 9.99 -7.54 17.03
CA GLN A 332 11.39 -7.98 17.01
C GLN A 332 11.57 -9.26 16.19
N SER A 333 10.65 -10.23 16.28
CA SER A 333 10.72 -11.47 15.50
C SER A 333 10.70 -11.22 13.99
N LYS A 334 9.96 -10.20 13.51
CA LYS A 334 9.97 -9.82 12.09
C LYS A 334 11.22 -9.06 11.68
N VAL A 335 11.76 -8.23 12.57
CA VAL A 335 13.08 -7.62 12.37
C VAL A 335 14.15 -8.70 12.24
N ASP A 336 14.15 -9.69 13.13
CA ASP A 336 15.09 -10.82 13.11
C ASP A 336 14.92 -11.66 11.85
N LEU A 337 13.68 -11.93 11.43
CA LEU A 337 13.39 -12.61 10.16
C LEU A 337 13.96 -11.83 8.97
N SER A 338 13.75 -10.52 8.92
CA SER A 338 14.29 -9.64 7.87
C SER A 338 15.81 -9.77 7.78
N VAL A 339 16.51 -9.64 8.90
CA VAL A 339 17.97 -9.77 8.97
C VAL A 339 18.43 -11.17 8.57
N ALA A 340 17.84 -12.22 9.15
CA ALA A 340 18.22 -13.60 8.92
C ALA A 340 18.01 -14.05 7.46
N ARG A 341 17.04 -13.47 6.76
CA ARG A 341 16.71 -13.80 5.37
C ARG A 341 17.36 -12.88 4.34
N GLY A 342 18.13 -11.87 4.78
CA GLY A 342 18.71 -10.87 3.89
C GLY A 342 17.65 -10.04 3.16
N ALA A 343 16.50 -9.82 3.79
CA ALA A 343 15.48 -8.93 3.29
C ALA A 343 16.00 -7.48 3.29
N ALA A 344 15.41 -6.62 2.47
CA ALA A 344 15.74 -5.20 2.46
C ALA A 344 15.42 -4.51 3.80
N GLY A 345 14.39 -5.00 4.50
CA GLY A 345 14.00 -4.47 5.79
C GLY A 345 12.57 -4.79 6.20
N VAL A 346 11.97 -3.89 6.98
CA VAL A 346 10.59 -3.97 7.47
C VAL A 346 9.79 -2.71 7.14
N THR A 347 8.48 -2.87 7.00
CA THR A 347 7.52 -1.78 6.78
C THR A 347 6.35 -1.91 7.75
N ALA A 348 5.90 -0.81 8.34
CA ALA A 348 4.93 -0.83 9.44
C ALA A 348 3.67 -0.02 9.10
N TRP A 349 2.55 -0.73 9.01
CA TRP A 349 1.23 -0.15 8.88
C TRP A 349 0.56 -0.07 10.26
N SER A 350 0.23 1.10 10.80
CA SER A 350 0.59 2.47 10.42
C SER A 350 0.54 3.36 11.67
N PHE A 351 0.87 4.66 11.55
CA PHE A 351 0.85 5.59 12.69
C PHE A 351 -0.51 5.72 13.39
N GLN A 352 -1.60 5.37 12.71
CA GLN A 352 -2.95 5.36 13.30
C GLN A 352 -3.11 4.32 14.42
N HIS A 353 -2.33 3.26 14.40
CA HIS A 353 -2.51 2.11 15.28
C HIS A 353 -1.49 2.05 16.42
N LEU A 354 -0.75 3.13 16.66
CA LEU A 354 0.18 3.22 17.77
C LEU A 354 -0.58 3.30 19.10
N ASP A 355 -0.24 2.42 20.03
CA ASP A 355 -0.80 2.38 21.38
C ASP A 355 -0.03 3.34 22.29
N GLY A 356 -0.69 4.42 22.71
CA GLY A 356 -0.02 5.51 23.43
C GLY A 356 0.86 6.40 22.55
N GLY A 357 0.65 6.39 21.22
CA GLY A 357 1.39 7.22 20.26
C GLY A 357 2.87 6.84 20.20
N TRP A 358 3.78 7.82 20.19
CA TRP A 358 5.21 7.56 20.05
C TRP A 358 5.86 6.84 21.24
N ASN A 359 5.13 6.66 22.35
CA ASN A 359 5.57 5.82 23.47
C ASN A 359 5.22 4.33 23.30
N ASP A 360 4.60 3.95 22.17
CA ASP A 360 4.26 2.56 21.89
C ASP A 360 5.50 1.66 22.02
N PRO A 361 5.49 0.66 22.91
CA PRO A 361 6.65 -0.19 23.16
C PRO A 361 7.05 -1.02 21.93
N ARG A 362 6.13 -1.21 20.96
CA ARG A 362 6.40 -1.91 19.70
C ARG A 362 7.36 -1.16 18.78
N LEU A 363 7.60 0.13 19.03
CA LEU A 363 8.59 0.92 18.29
C LEU A 363 10.03 0.66 18.74
N ALA A 364 10.27 0.09 19.92
CA ALA A 364 11.64 -0.09 20.45
C ALA A 364 12.54 -1.01 19.57
N PRO A 365 12.06 -2.16 19.06
CA PRO A 365 12.80 -2.94 18.07
C PRO A 365 13.18 -2.14 16.82
N LEU A 366 12.27 -1.28 16.35
CA LEU A 366 12.44 -0.50 15.12
C LEU A 366 13.44 0.64 15.30
N ARG A 367 13.46 1.31 16.46
CA ARG A 367 14.49 2.29 16.81
C ARG A 367 15.88 1.68 16.80
N THR A 368 16.01 0.48 17.36
CA THR A 368 17.28 -0.26 17.37
C THR A 368 17.68 -0.66 15.94
N PHE A 369 16.72 -1.10 15.14
CA PHE A 369 16.95 -1.55 13.77
C PHE A 369 17.29 -0.42 12.79
N ALA A 370 16.67 0.76 12.94
CA ALA A 370 16.94 1.92 12.11
C ALA A 370 18.22 2.66 12.52
N GLY A 371 18.54 2.69 13.83
CA GLY A 371 19.71 3.38 14.36
C GLY A 371 21.02 2.57 14.38
N GLY A 372 20.98 1.28 14.04
CA GLY A 372 22.15 0.36 14.07
C GLY A 372 22.45 -0.27 12.73
#